data_AF-A0A538KQR5-F1
#
_entry.id   AF-A0A538KQR5-F1
#
_cell.length_a   1.000
_cell.length_b   1.000
_cell.length_c   1.000
_cell.angle_alpha   90.00
_cell.angle_beta   90.00
_cell.angle_gamma   90.00
#
_symmetry.space_group_name_H-M   'P 1'
#
loop_
_entity.id
_entity.type
_entity.pdbx_description
1 polymer ?
#
loop_
_entity_poly.entity_id
_entity_poly.type
_entity_poly.pdbx_seq_one_letter_code
_entity_poly.pdbx_strand_id
1 'polypeptide(L)'
;MAHKELKYDSEARKALEAGVDAVANAVKVTLGPKGRYVVLDKKFGAPTITNDGVTIAREIEVEDVFENQGAQLVREVATATNDVAGDGTTTATVLAQAIVRQGLKNVTAGANPLGLKRGIEKSVDRVVENIQSQAKEVSGKDQIARVATISAGDDEIGDVIADAIEKVGKDGVVNVEEGQTFGMDLEFTEGMQFDKGYI
;
A
#
# COMPACT_ATOMS: atom_id res chain seq x y z
N MET A 1 11.02 -13.37 -34.01
CA MET A 1 10.15 -12.74 -32.99
C MET A 1 9.62 -13.84 -32.08
N ALA A 2 9.54 -13.60 -30.77
CA ALA A 2 8.96 -14.57 -29.84
C ALA A 2 7.46 -14.76 -30.12
N HIS A 3 6.97 -15.99 -29.97
CA HIS A 3 5.55 -16.32 -30.05
C HIS A 3 4.73 -15.50 -29.04
N LYS A 4 3.50 -15.10 -29.42
CA LYS A 4 2.58 -14.33 -28.58
C LYS A 4 1.28 -15.11 -28.42
N GLU A 5 0.88 -15.32 -27.18
CA GLU A 5 -0.42 -15.87 -26.83
C GLU A 5 -1.44 -14.75 -26.70
N LEU A 6 -2.69 -15.00 -27.10
CA LEU A 6 -3.77 -14.02 -27.12
C LEU A 6 -4.99 -14.62 -26.43
N LYS A 7 -5.48 -13.96 -25.38
CA LYS A 7 -6.77 -14.23 -24.74
C LYS A 7 -7.70 -13.04 -24.98
N TYR A 8 -9.00 -13.30 -25.10
CA TYR A 8 -10.00 -12.28 -25.42
C TYR A 8 -11.15 -12.26 -24.40
N ASP A 9 -11.88 -11.14 -24.39
CA ASP A 9 -13.14 -10.96 -23.70
C ASP A 9 -13.17 -11.46 -22.25
N SER A 10 -14.09 -12.37 -21.93
CA SER A 10 -14.28 -12.88 -20.57
C SER A 10 -13.13 -13.74 -20.09
N GLU A 11 -12.45 -14.44 -21.00
CA GLU A 11 -11.34 -15.32 -20.63
C GLU A 11 -10.15 -14.50 -20.15
N ALA A 12 -9.78 -13.46 -20.90
CA ALA A 12 -8.74 -12.52 -20.49
C ALA A 12 -9.07 -11.82 -19.16
N ARG A 13 -10.32 -11.37 -19.01
CA ARG A 13 -10.78 -10.68 -17.79
C ARG A 13 -10.74 -11.58 -16.55
N LYS A 14 -11.15 -12.85 -16.69
CA LYS A 14 -11.09 -13.83 -15.58
C LYS A 14 -9.66 -14.14 -15.16
N ALA A 15 -8.74 -14.28 -16.12
CA ALA A 15 -7.32 -14.49 -15.81
C ALA A 15 -6.74 -13.27 -15.06
N LEU A 16 -7.01 -12.05 -15.53
CA LEU A 16 -6.60 -10.83 -14.81
C LEU A 16 -7.20 -10.75 -13.40
N GLU A 17 -8.49 -11.10 -13.24
CA GLU A 17 -9.16 -11.13 -11.93
C GLU A 17 -8.51 -12.14 -10.97
N ALA A 18 -8.13 -13.33 -11.45
CA ALA A 18 -7.45 -14.34 -10.65
C ALA A 18 -6.10 -13.82 -10.13
N GLY A 19 -5.35 -13.11 -10.97
CA GLY A 19 -4.11 -12.42 -10.57
C GLY A 19 -4.31 -11.34 -9.51
N VAL A 20 -5.32 -10.48 -9.71
CA VAL A 20 -5.73 -9.46 -8.74
C VAL A 20 -6.07 -10.12 -7.40
N ASP A 21 -6.83 -11.20 -7.44
CA ASP A 21 -7.25 -11.95 -6.27
C ASP A 21 -6.09 -12.64 -5.55
N ALA A 22 -5.09 -13.16 -6.27
CA ALA A 22 -3.90 -13.77 -5.68
C ALA A 22 -3.16 -12.77 -4.77
N VAL A 23 -2.88 -11.57 -5.28
CA VAL A 23 -2.21 -10.50 -4.51
C VAL A 23 -3.11 -10.02 -3.37
N ALA A 24 -4.35 -9.66 -3.68
CA ALA A 24 -5.24 -9.06 -2.69
C ALA A 24 -5.60 -10.02 -1.56
N ASN A 25 -5.74 -11.32 -1.82
CA ASN A 25 -6.03 -12.30 -0.79
C ASN A 25 -4.86 -12.52 0.17
N ALA A 26 -3.62 -12.41 -0.31
CA ALA A 26 -2.43 -12.49 0.51
C ALA A 26 -2.19 -11.20 1.31
N VAL A 27 -2.46 -10.04 0.74
CA VAL A 27 -2.26 -8.74 1.41
C VAL A 27 -3.35 -8.46 2.44
N LYS A 28 -4.62 -8.74 2.13
CA LYS A 28 -5.75 -8.34 3.00
C LYS A 28 -5.75 -8.97 4.39
N VAL A 29 -5.04 -10.08 4.61
CA VAL A 29 -4.96 -10.72 5.94
C VAL A 29 -4.17 -9.88 6.94
N THR A 30 -3.36 -8.92 6.47
CA THR A 30 -2.56 -8.03 7.30
C THR A 30 -3.30 -6.76 7.71
N LEU A 31 -4.53 -6.55 7.22
CA LEU A 31 -5.26 -5.31 7.44
C LEU A 31 -5.69 -5.11 8.90
N GLY A 32 -5.32 -3.97 9.47
CA GLY A 32 -5.79 -3.47 10.75
C GLY A 32 -5.06 -4.06 11.98
N PRO A 33 -5.49 -3.69 13.20
CA PRO A 33 -4.78 -4.03 14.45
C PRO A 33 -4.81 -5.51 14.81
N LYS A 34 -5.66 -6.30 14.14
CA LYS A 34 -5.72 -7.77 14.26
C LYS A 34 -5.25 -8.46 12.97
N GLY A 35 -4.51 -7.72 12.14
CA GLY A 35 -3.83 -8.25 10.98
C GLY A 35 -2.92 -9.41 11.38
N ARG A 36 -2.80 -10.40 10.50
CA ARG A 36 -1.86 -11.51 10.66
C ARG A 36 -0.59 -11.22 9.88
N TYR A 37 0.49 -11.87 10.30
CA TYR A 37 1.74 -11.85 9.55
C TYR A 37 1.68 -12.83 8.38
N VAL A 38 2.37 -12.48 7.31
CA VAL A 38 2.65 -13.32 6.16
C VAL A 38 4.12 -13.73 6.21
N VAL A 39 4.37 -15.00 5.94
CA VAL A 39 5.72 -15.56 5.85
C VAL A 39 6.12 -15.59 4.38
N LEU A 40 7.23 -14.94 4.06
CA LEU A 40 7.80 -14.81 2.73
C LEU A 40 9.11 -15.62 2.69
N ASP A 41 9.19 -16.53 1.73
CA ASP A 41 10.39 -17.36 1.56
C ASP A 41 11.59 -16.52 1.09
N LYS A 42 12.79 -16.97 1.47
CA LYS A 42 14.05 -16.40 1.01
C LYS A 42 14.95 -17.52 0.55
N LYS A 43 15.56 -17.36 -0.63
CA LYS A 43 16.50 -18.36 -1.21
C LYS A 43 17.66 -18.71 -0.27
N PHE A 44 18.05 -17.80 0.61
CA PHE A 44 19.10 -17.99 1.60
C PHE A 44 18.70 -17.33 2.93
N GLY A 45 19.01 -18.01 4.04
CA GLY A 45 18.76 -17.50 5.39
C GLY A 45 17.36 -17.83 5.92
N ALA A 46 16.92 -17.04 6.91
CA ALA A 46 15.59 -17.18 7.50
C ALA A 46 14.52 -16.49 6.63
N PRO A 47 13.27 -16.96 6.65
CA PRO A 47 12.17 -16.32 5.95
C PRO A 47 11.88 -14.92 6.52
N THR A 48 11.31 -14.04 5.70
CA THR A 48 10.80 -12.76 6.18
C THR A 48 9.39 -12.95 6.72
N ILE A 49 9.14 -12.50 7.95
CA ILE A 49 7.82 -12.45 8.55
C ILE A 49 7.41 -10.98 8.59
N THR A 50 6.35 -10.62 7.86
CA THR A 50 5.93 -9.21 7.74
C THR A 50 4.41 -9.07 7.69
N ASN A 51 3.91 -7.94 8.17
CA ASN A 51 2.53 -7.48 8.00
C ASN A 51 2.43 -6.32 6.98
N ASP A 52 3.57 -5.89 6.41
CA ASP A 52 3.60 -4.81 5.44
C ASP A 52 3.03 -5.25 4.08
N GLY A 53 1.93 -4.59 3.68
CA GLY A 53 1.20 -4.89 2.47
C GLY A 53 2.01 -4.66 1.19
N VAL A 54 2.88 -3.63 1.13
CA VAL A 54 3.65 -3.37 -0.10
C VAL A 54 4.77 -4.38 -0.27
N THR A 55 5.46 -4.77 0.81
CA THR A 55 6.44 -5.85 0.77
C THR A 55 5.80 -7.16 0.32
N ILE A 56 4.64 -7.53 0.87
CA ILE A 56 3.92 -8.74 0.47
C ILE A 56 3.50 -8.67 -1.01
N ALA A 57 2.92 -7.55 -1.45
CA ALA A 57 2.50 -7.39 -2.84
C ALA A 57 3.67 -7.46 -3.84
N ARG A 58 4.88 -7.06 -3.43
CA ARG A 58 6.09 -7.11 -4.26
C ARG A 58 6.63 -8.51 -4.48
N GLU A 59 6.49 -9.39 -3.50
CA GLU A 59 6.97 -10.77 -3.57
C GLU A 59 6.02 -11.73 -4.30
N ILE A 60 4.79 -11.31 -4.61
CA ILE A 60 3.82 -12.16 -5.28
C ILE A 60 4.01 -12.11 -6.79
N GLU A 61 4.40 -13.25 -7.35
CA GLU A 61 4.45 -13.52 -8.78
C GLU A 61 3.72 -14.83 -9.08
N VAL A 62 2.90 -14.84 -10.13
CA VAL A 62 2.08 -16.00 -10.52
C VAL A 62 2.64 -16.58 -11.83
N GLU A 63 2.60 -17.90 -11.98
CA GLU A 63 3.18 -18.59 -13.14
C GLU A 63 2.43 -18.32 -14.46
N ASP A 64 1.08 -18.29 -14.43
CA ASP A 64 0.30 -17.95 -15.64
C ASP A 64 0.53 -16.49 -16.00
N VAL A 65 0.92 -16.25 -17.27
CA VAL A 65 1.32 -14.93 -17.75
C VAL A 65 0.19 -13.89 -17.66
N PHE A 66 -1.06 -14.31 -17.88
CA PHE A 66 -2.21 -13.40 -17.84
C PHE A 66 -2.66 -13.13 -16.40
N GLU A 67 -2.61 -14.14 -15.52
CA GLU A 67 -2.82 -13.93 -14.09
C GLU A 67 -1.73 -13.02 -13.52
N ASN A 68 -0.47 -13.25 -13.87
CA ASN A 68 0.62 -12.39 -13.41
C ASN A 68 0.39 -10.94 -13.83
N GLN A 69 -0.06 -10.68 -15.07
CA GLN A 69 -0.41 -9.31 -15.48
C GLN A 69 -1.46 -8.65 -14.56
N GLY A 70 -2.46 -9.40 -14.11
CA GLY A 70 -3.43 -8.92 -13.11
C GLY A 70 -2.78 -8.62 -11.76
N ALA A 71 -1.89 -9.50 -11.29
CA ALA A 71 -1.11 -9.30 -10.07
C ALA A 71 -0.22 -8.05 -10.15
N GLN A 72 0.47 -7.85 -11.28
CA GLN A 72 1.33 -6.68 -11.52
C GLN A 72 0.53 -5.36 -11.46
N LEU A 73 -0.70 -5.32 -11.99
CA LEU A 73 -1.56 -4.14 -11.93
C LEU A 73 -1.91 -3.75 -10.49
N VAL A 74 -2.20 -4.73 -9.63
CA VAL A 74 -2.51 -4.47 -8.21
C VAL A 74 -1.25 -4.08 -7.44
N ARG A 75 -0.12 -4.71 -7.74
CA ARG A 75 1.17 -4.32 -7.16
C ARG A 75 1.51 -2.86 -7.45
N GLU A 76 1.21 -2.40 -8.67
CA GLU A 76 1.40 -0.99 -9.05
C GLU A 76 0.51 -0.07 -8.21
N VAL A 77 -0.76 -0.44 -7.99
CA VAL A 77 -1.67 0.32 -7.10
C VAL A 77 -1.11 0.42 -5.68
N ALA A 78 -0.61 -0.69 -5.13
CA ALA A 78 -0.01 -0.70 -3.80
C ALA A 78 1.26 0.15 -3.73
N THR A 79 2.13 0.06 -4.74
CA THR A 79 3.40 0.79 -4.81
C THR A 79 3.17 2.30 -4.96
N ALA A 80 2.32 2.71 -5.89
CA ALA A 80 2.00 4.13 -6.09
C ALA A 80 1.37 4.78 -4.85
N THR A 81 0.55 4.02 -4.10
CA THR A 81 0.00 4.50 -2.82
C THR A 81 1.11 4.70 -1.79
N ASN A 82 2.03 3.74 -1.69
CA ASN A 82 3.17 3.83 -0.78
C ASN A 82 4.08 5.02 -1.10
N ASP A 83 4.37 5.25 -2.39
CA ASP A 83 5.33 6.26 -2.82
C ASP A 83 4.84 7.70 -2.52
N VAL A 84 3.52 7.91 -2.51
CA VAL A 84 2.92 9.22 -2.24
C VAL A 84 2.53 9.39 -0.77
N ALA A 85 1.97 8.35 -0.15
CA ALA A 85 1.37 8.47 1.18
C ALA A 85 2.16 7.76 2.30
N GLY A 86 3.03 6.79 1.98
CA GLY A 86 3.80 6.00 2.94
C GLY A 86 2.99 4.95 3.73
N ASP A 87 1.66 4.94 3.62
CA ASP A 87 0.75 3.97 4.23
C ASP A 87 -0.50 3.78 3.35
N GLY A 88 -1.38 2.84 3.71
CA GLY A 88 -2.66 2.59 3.04
C GLY A 88 -2.56 1.59 1.88
N THR A 89 -1.41 0.96 1.70
CA THR A 89 -1.11 0.01 0.61
C THR A 89 -2.07 -1.19 0.63
N THR A 90 -2.31 -1.75 1.82
CA THR A 90 -3.29 -2.83 2.04
C THR A 90 -4.71 -2.37 1.74
N THR A 91 -5.08 -1.17 2.17
CA THR A 91 -6.41 -0.59 1.91
C THR A 91 -6.65 -0.37 0.42
N ALA A 92 -5.67 0.21 -0.30
CA ALA A 92 -5.72 0.41 -1.74
C ALA A 92 -5.88 -0.91 -2.49
N THR A 93 -5.14 -1.94 -2.08
CA THR A 93 -5.22 -3.30 -2.65
C THR A 93 -6.61 -3.92 -2.48
N VAL A 94 -7.20 -3.82 -1.28
CA VAL A 94 -8.53 -4.35 -1.00
C VAL A 94 -9.62 -3.60 -1.78
N LEU A 95 -9.51 -2.27 -1.88
CA LEU A 95 -10.43 -1.46 -2.68
C LEU A 95 -10.33 -1.81 -4.17
N ALA A 96 -9.11 -1.96 -4.70
CA ALA A 96 -8.88 -2.36 -6.08
C ALA A 96 -9.53 -3.72 -6.39
N GLN A 97 -9.33 -4.72 -5.52
CA GLN A 97 -9.97 -6.03 -5.64
C GLN A 97 -11.50 -5.90 -5.72
N ALA A 98 -12.11 -5.13 -4.81
CA ALA A 98 -13.55 -4.96 -4.76
C ALA A 98 -14.10 -4.26 -6.02
N ILE A 99 -13.44 -3.19 -6.49
CA ILE A 99 -13.84 -2.43 -7.67
C ILE A 99 -13.71 -3.30 -8.92
N VAL A 100 -12.60 -4.03 -9.10
CA VAL A 100 -12.39 -4.93 -10.24
C VAL A 100 -13.47 -6.01 -10.27
N ARG A 101 -13.67 -6.73 -9.17
CA ARG A 101 -14.65 -7.82 -9.08
C ARG A 101 -16.07 -7.33 -9.41
N GLN A 102 -16.50 -6.21 -8.83
CA GLN A 102 -17.84 -5.67 -9.12
C GLN A 102 -17.94 -5.09 -10.54
N GLY A 103 -16.88 -4.47 -11.05
CA GLY A 103 -16.81 -3.98 -12.42
C GLY A 103 -16.99 -5.12 -13.42
N LEU A 104 -16.20 -6.20 -13.29
CA LEU A 104 -16.24 -7.37 -14.16
C LEU A 104 -17.60 -8.08 -14.12
N LYS A 105 -18.22 -8.18 -12.93
CA LYS A 105 -19.57 -8.71 -12.78
C LYS A 105 -20.60 -7.91 -13.58
N ASN A 106 -20.56 -6.58 -13.52
CA ASN A 106 -21.50 -5.72 -14.26
C ASN A 106 -21.23 -5.76 -15.77
N VAL A 107 -19.96 -5.82 -16.19
CA VAL A 107 -19.60 -5.97 -17.60
C VAL A 107 -20.10 -7.30 -18.16
N THR A 108 -20.01 -8.38 -17.39
CA THR A 108 -20.55 -9.69 -17.75
C THR A 108 -22.07 -9.65 -17.89
N ALA A 109 -22.75 -8.80 -17.12
CA ALA A 109 -24.20 -8.55 -17.23
C ALA A 109 -24.58 -7.64 -18.42
N GLY A 110 -23.63 -7.23 -19.27
CA GLY A 110 -23.87 -6.43 -20.47
C GLY A 110 -23.72 -4.91 -20.27
N ALA A 111 -23.26 -4.46 -19.11
CA ALA A 111 -22.99 -3.04 -18.89
C ALA A 111 -21.79 -2.55 -19.72
N ASN A 112 -21.86 -1.30 -20.21
CA ASN A 112 -20.76 -0.69 -20.95
C ASN A 112 -19.56 -0.40 -20.02
N PRO A 113 -18.38 -1.02 -20.24
CA PRO A 113 -17.20 -0.82 -19.40
C PRO A 113 -16.75 0.65 -19.28
N LEU A 114 -16.85 1.42 -20.38
CA LEU A 114 -16.47 2.84 -20.38
C LEU A 114 -17.47 3.68 -19.57
N GLY A 115 -18.75 3.30 -19.59
CA GLY A 115 -19.78 3.92 -18.76
C GLY A 115 -19.53 3.67 -17.27
N LEU A 116 -19.21 2.42 -16.91
CA LEU A 116 -18.85 2.06 -15.54
C LEU A 116 -17.61 2.81 -15.06
N LYS A 117 -16.53 2.87 -15.86
CA LYS A 117 -15.32 3.62 -15.52
C LYS A 117 -15.62 5.08 -15.19
N ARG A 118 -16.36 5.77 -16.07
CA ARG A 118 -16.76 7.17 -15.84
C ARG A 118 -17.60 7.36 -14.58
N GLY A 119 -18.47 6.40 -14.28
CA GLY A 119 -19.28 6.41 -13.06
C GLY A 119 -18.42 6.24 -11.80
N ILE A 120 -17.45 5.32 -11.84
CA ILE A 120 -16.49 5.11 -10.77
C ILE A 120 -15.65 6.37 -10.54
N GLU A 121 -15.06 6.94 -11.59
CA GLU A 121 -14.25 8.17 -11.51
C GLU A 121 -15.01 9.32 -10.84
N LYS A 122 -16.23 9.61 -11.32
CA LYS A 122 -17.08 10.66 -10.71
C LYS A 122 -17.43 10.38 -9.24
N SER A 123 -17.60 9.11 -8.89
CA SER A 123 -17.91 8.71 -7.51
C SER A 123 -16.69 8.88 -6.61
N VAL A 124 -15.50 8.52 -7.12
CA VAL A 124 -14.23 8.72 -6.42
C VAL A 124 -14.00 10.21 -6.16
N ASP A 125 -14.16 11.07 -7.16
CA ASP A 125 -14.01 12.53 -7.00
C ASP A 125 -14.89 13.05 -5.85
N ARG A 126 -16.17 12.64 -5.84
CA ARG A 126 -17.12 13.09 -4.82
C ARG A 126 -16.80 12.54 -3.43
N VAL A 127 -16.30 11.31 -3.34
CA VAL A 127 -15.87 10.69 -2.08
C VAL A 127 -14.62 11.39 -1.55
N VAL A 128 -13.65 11.71 -2.40
CA VAL A 128 -12.43 12.44 -2.03
C VAL A 128 -12.78 13.83 -1.50
N GLU A 129 -13.63 14.59 -2.19
CA GLU A 129 -14.13 15.89 -1.72
C GLU A 129 -14.77 15.79 -0.33
N ASN A 130 -15.60 14.75 -0.13
CA ASN A 130 -16.27 14.54 1.15
C ASN A 130 -15.26 14.21 2.26
N ILE A 131 -14.29 13.33 2.01
CA ILE A 131 -13.23 12.99 2.97
C ILE A 131 -12.43 14.24 3.35
N GLN A 132 -12.05 15.06 2.36
CA GLN A 132 -11.34 16.33 2.61
C GLN A 132 -12.17 17.27 3.49
N SER A 133 -13.49 17.35 3.29
CA SER A 133 -14.36 18.20 4.11
C SER A 133 -14.49 17.74 5.57
N GLN A 134 -14.18 16.47 5.85
CA GLN A 134 -14.21 15.88 7.20
C GLN A 134 -12.83 15.84 7.86
N ALA A 135 -11.76 16.09 7.09
CA ALA A 135 -10.40 16.05 7.56
C ALA A 135 -10.17 17.12 8.64
N LYS A 136 -9.42 16.76 9.67
CA LYS A 136 -9.01 17.67 10.75
C LYS A 136 -7.50 17.82 10.69
N GLU A 137 -7.04 19.05 10.72
CA GLU A 137 -5.61 19.34 10.73
C GLU A 137 -4.98 18.82 12.03
N VAL A 138 -3.90 18.05 11.88
CA VAL A 138 -3.14 17.49 13.00
C VAL A 138 -2.26 18.59 13.60
N SER A 139 -2.47 18.86 14.89
CA SER A 139 -1.75 19.87 15.64
C SER A 139 -1.42 19.39 17.05
N GLY A 140 -0.21 19.75 17.50
CA GLY A 140 0.31 19.34 18.80
C GLY A 140 0.83 17.91 18.83
N LYS A 141 1.74 17.69 19.77
CA LYS A 141 2.43 16.42 20.00
C LYS A 141 1.49 15.25 20.19
N ASP A 142 0.47 15.38 21.04
CA ASP A 142 -0.48 14.30 21.35
C ASP A 142 -1.23 13.78 20.12
N GLN A 143 -1.53 14.66 19.14
CA GLN A 143 -2.19 14.21 17.91
C GLN A 143 -1.21 13.51 16.97
N ILE A 144 0.03 13.99 16.88
CA ILE A 144 1.11 13.35 16.11
C ILE A 144 1.40 11.96 16.67
N ALA A 145 1.59 11.85 17.99
CA ALA A 145 1.82 10.58 18.68
C ALA A 145 0.72 9.58 18.35
N ARG A 146 -0.56 9.96 18.51
CA ARG A 146 -1.69 9.07 18.17
C ARG A 146 -1.67 8.56 16.73
N VAL A 147 -1.36 9.42 15.76
CA VAL A 147 -1.29 9.01 14.35
C VAL A 147 -0.14 8.02 14.14
N ALA A 148 1.03 8.33 14.69
CA ALA A 148 2.20 7.47 14.62
C ALA A 148 1.97 6.11 15.31
N THR A 149 1.39 6.10 16.51
CA THR A 149 0.98 4.90 17.24
C THR A 149 0.04 4.01 16.43
N ILE A 150 -0.99 4.60 15.80
CA ILE A 150 -1.94 3.80 15.02
C ILE A 150 -1.26 3.18 13.79
N SER A 151 -0.35 3.91 13.16
CA SER A 151 0.40 3.43 11.99
C SER A 151 1.41 2.33 12.39
N ALA A 152 2.17 2.53 13.45
CA ALA A 152 3.18 1.59 13.93
C ALA A 152 2.59 0.40 14.71
N GLY A 153 1.41 0.56 15.31
CA GLY A 153 0.82 -0.42 16.23
C GLY A 153 1.45 -0.46 17.61
N ASP A 154 2.24 0.57 17.97
CA ASP A 154 3.03 0.63 19.20
C ASP A 154 3.05 2.06 19.79
N ASP A 155 2.77 2.17 21.09
CA ASP A 155 2.72 3.47 21.79
C ASP A 155 4.10 4.10 21.93
N GLU A 156 5.14 3.31 22.22
CA GLU A 156 6.52 3.78 22.42
C GLU A 156 7.09 4.36 21.13
N ILE A 157 6.83 3.69 20.00
CA ILE A 157 7.24 4.19 18.67
C ILE A 157 6.53 5.51 18.37
N GLY A 158 5.24 5.61 18.69
CA GLY A 158 4.46 6.83 18.47
C GLY A 158 4.98 8.02 19.25
N ASP A 159 5.34 7.81 20.52
CA ASP A 159 5.90 8.84 21.39
C ASP A 159 7.28 9.32 20.90
N VAL A 160 8.17 8.41 20.51
CA VAL A 160 9.50 8.75 19.97
C VAL A 160 9.39 9.56 18.67
N ILE A 161 8.48 9.17 17.77
CA ILE A 161 8.24 9.92 16.53
C ILE A 161 7.71 11.32 16.83
N ALA A 162 6.80 11.45 17.81
CA ALA A 162 6.26 12.75 18.19
C ALA A 162 7.32 13.65 18.83
N ASP A 163 8.21 13.12 19.66
CA ASP A 163 9.38 13.82 20.21
C ASP A 163 10.31 14.31 19.11
N ALA A 164 10.62 13.45 18.13
CA ALA A 164 11.46 13.80 17.00
C ALA A 164 10.86 14.98 16.21
N ILE A 165 9.59 14.88 15.79
CA ILE A 165 8.89 15.90 15.00
C ILE A 165 8.72 17.21 15.78
N GLU A 166 8.44 17.16 17.09
CA GLU A 166 8.36 18.37 17.93
C GLU A 166 9.70 19.13 17.97
N LYS A 167 10.81 18.39 17.97
CA LYS A 167 12.15 18.98 18.05
C LYS A 167 12.66 19.50 16.72
N VAL A 168 12.51 18.76 15.62
CA VAL A 168 12.99 19.16 14.27
C VAL A 168 12.01 20.06 13.52
N GLY A 169 10.76 20.13 13.98
CA GLY A 169 9.67 20.82 13.30
C GLY A 169 8.98 19.93 12.26
N LYS A 170 7.75 20.32 11.84
CA LYS A 170 6.92 19.53 10.91
C LYS A 170 7.61 19.22 9.57
N ASP A 171 8.48 20.12 9.11
CA ASP A 171 9.21 20.00 7.85
C ASP A 171 10.68 19.58 8.05
N GLY A 172 11.03 19.14 9.27
CA GLY A 172 12.37 18.66 9.60
C GLY A 172 12.64 17.25 9.08
N VAL A 173 13.92 16.90 8.95
CA VAL A 173 14.35 15.59 8.45
C VAL A 173 14.45 14.60 9.60
N VAL A 174 13.84 13.43 9.44
CA VAL A 174 13.94 12.31 10.38
C VAL A 174 14.48 11.09 9.62
N ASN A 175 15.55 10.50 10.14
CA ASN A 175 16.15 9.28 9.61
C ASN A 175 16.00 8.15 10.63
N VAL A 176 15.87 6.91 10.13
CA VAL A 176 15.80 5.70 10.96
C VAL A 176 16.99 4.82 10.60
N GLU A 177 17.78 4.44 11.60
CA GLU A 177 18.95 3.58 11.46
C GLU A 177 18.85 2.37 12.41
N GLU A 178 19.46 1.26 12.01
CA GLU A 178 19.50 0.06 12.86
C GLU A 178 20.59 0.23 13.95
N GLY A 179 20.17 0.23 15.21
CA GLY A 179 21.05 0.34 16.36
C GLY A 179 21.74 -1.00 16.71
N GLN A 180 22.90 -0.92 17.38
CA GLN A 180 23.59 -2.10 17.94
C GLN A 180 23.13 -2.46 19.36
N THR A 181 22.31 -1.62 19.97
CA THR A 181 21.78 -1.74 21.33
C THR A 181 20.32 -2.18 21.32
N PHE A 182 19.85 -2.70 22.46
CA PHE A 182 18.41 -2.92 22.66
C PHE A 182 17.72 -1.61 23.02
N GLY A 183 16.49 -1.44 22.51
CA GLY A 183 15.69 -0.25 22.74
C GLY A 183 15.67 0.69 21.54
N MET A 184 15.03 1.84 21.72
CA MET A 184 15.02 2.92 20.75
C MET A 184 15.75 4.12 21.34
N ASP A 185 16.69 4.66 20.59
CA ASP A 185 17.41 5.88 20.93
C ASP A 185 17.03 6.98 19.93
N LEU A 186 16.90 8.21 20.43
CA LEU A 186 16.64 9.39 19.61
C LEU A 186 17.83 10.35 19.71
N GLU A 187 18.57 10.48 18.61
CA GLU A 187 19.72 11.37 18.50
C GLU A 187 19.41 12.55 17.58
N PHE A 188 19.87 13.74 17.96
CA PHE A 188 19.73 14.95 17.16
C PHE A 188 21.10 15.37 16.65
N THR A 189 21.25 15.44 15.33
CA THR A 189 22.47 15.88 14.67
C THR A 189 22.20 17.12 13.83
N GLU A 190 23.21 17.97 13.69
CA GLU A 190 23.16 19.09 12.74
C GLU A 190 23.52 18.59 11.34
N GLY A 191 22.60 18.75 10.39
CA GLY A 191 22.79 18.29 9.01
C GLY A 191 21.87 19.00 8.03
N MET A 192 22.00 18.67 6.74
CA MET A 192 21.09 19.16 5.70
C MET A 192 20.82 18.08 4.65
N GLN A 193 19.60 18.06 4.11
CA GLN A 193 19.20 17.19 3.01
C GLN A 193 19.13 18.00 1.71
N PHE A 194 19.50 17.36 0.59
CA PHE A 194 19.40 17.94 -0.74
C PHE A 194 18.51 17.08 -1.63
N ASP A 195 17.70 17.71 -2.49
CA ASP A 195 16.85 17.05 -3.49
C ASP A 195 17.65 16.59 -4.73
N LYS A 196 18.73 15.82 -4.53
CA LYS A 196 19.51 15.21 -5.62
C LYS A 196 19.75 13.73 -5.34
N GLY A 197 19.20 12.87 -6.21
CA GLY A 197 19.44 11.43 -6.19
C GLY A 197 20.76 11.01 -6.85
N TYR A 198 21.03 9.71 -6.83
CA TYR A 198 22.15 9.09 -7.54
C TYR A 198 21.94 9.21 -9.07
N ILE A 199 23.00 9.59 -9.79
CA ILE A 199 23.05 9.60 -11.27
C ILE A 199 23.40 8.20 -11.76
#